data_AF-A0A1F5VDT0-F1
#
_entry.id   AF-A0A1F5VDT0-F1
#
_cell.length_a   1.000
_cell.length_b   1.000
_cell.length_c   1.000
_cell.angle_alpha   90.00
_cell.angle_beta   90.00
_cell.angle_gamma   90.00
#
_symmetry.space_group_name_H-M   'P 1'
#
loop_
_entity.id
_entity.type
_entity.pdbx_description
1 polymer ?
#
loop_
_entity_poly.entity_id
_entity_poly.type
_entity_poly.pdbx_seq_one_letter_code
_entity_poly.pdbx_strand_id
1 'polypeptide(L)'
;MQFIKIINKHPELIHALSKFPPRVKVAKEFEENELLVFIKKGRLYIHCAKYDQNEKPVFLQTTFEEAFNRIACLHEEKSLKLSQKFWGIYEEIKNFREFRLAPRSERSLEQQAINNLKTFLNRIQDDRIFEYKDFLKTLLEDILDFGTLPDFTLRRIANLQNNNEKNIERSISEIKALKDELGENYLEQEKSKQKDLSKEIIVAIENQKL
;
A
#
# COMPACT_ATOMS: atom_id res chain seq x y z
N MET A 1 -12.17 6.24 -15.29
CA MET A 1 -12.90 6.24 -16.60
C MET A 1 -13.13 4.85 -17.21
N GLN A 2 -12.39 3.80 -16.86
CA GLN A 2 -12.60 2.43 -17.41
C GLN A 2 -13.61 1.59 -16.59
N PHE A 3 -13.59 1.72 -15.26
CA PHE A 3 -14.57 1.08 -14.36
C PHE A 3 -16.03 1.41 -14.71
N ILE A 4 -16.35 2.70 -14.93
CA ILE A 4 -17.70 3.14 -15.33
C ILE A 4 -18.15 2.48 -16.65
N LYS A 5 -17.23 2.36 -17.62
CA LYS A 5 -17.52 1.70 -18.90
C LYS A 5 -17.85 0.21 -18.72
N ILE A 6 -17.13 -0.47 -17.83
CA ILE A 6 -17.38 -1.89 -17.52
C ILE A 6 -18.74 -2.05 -16.85
N ILE A 7 -19.07 -1.23 -15.85
CA ILE A 7 -20.36 -1.32 -15.14
C ILE A 7 -21.54 -1.06 -16.09
N ASN A 8 -21.41 -0.09 -16.99
CA ASN A 8 -22.47 0.23 -17.95
C ASN A 8 -22.69 -0.90 -18.97
N LYS A 9 -21.63 -1.62 -19.35
CA LYS A 9 -21.72 -2.72 -20.32
C LYS A 9 -22.09 -4.06 -19.67
N HIS A 10 -21.70 -4.26 -18.41
CA HIS A 10 -21.82 -5.52 -17.67
C HIS A 10 -22.29 -5.29 -16.23
N PRO A 11 -23.52 -4.80 -16.02
CA PRO A 11 -24.04 -4.51 -14.69
C PRO A 11 -24.13 -5.76 -13.78
N GLU A 12 -24.25 -6.94 -14.37
CA GLU A 12 -24.23 -8.24 -13.68
C GLU A 12 -22.95 -8.49 -12.89
N LEU A 13 -21.82 -7.92 -13.32
CA LEU A 13 -20.55 -8.04 -12.61
C LEU A 13 -20.61 -7.43 -11.21
N ILE A 14 -21.37 -6.36 -11.01
CA ILE A 14 -21.53 -5.74 -9.67
C ILE A 14 -22.21 -6.69 -8.70
N HIS A 15 -23.25 -7.41 -9.17
CA HIS A 15 -23.92 -8.42 -8.36
C HIS A 15 -23.04 -9.65 -8.11
N ALA A 16 -22.19 -10.02 -9.07
CA ALA A 16 -21.23 -11.11 -8.88
C ALA A 16 -20.15 -10.73 -7.86
N LEU A 17 -19.63 -9.49 -7.90
CA LEU A 17 -18.59 -9.01 -7.01
C LEU A 17 -19.00 -9.08 -5.53
N SER A 18 -20.28 -8.86 -5.19
CA SER A 18 -20.74 -8.99 -3.80
C SER A 18 -20.69 -10.42 -3.26
N LYS A 19 -20.65 -11.42 -4.15
CA LYS A 19 -20.58 -12.85 -3.84
C LYS A 19 -19.19 -13.45 -4.08
N PHE A 20 -18.23 -12.64 -4.53
CA PHE A 20 -16.91 -13.13 -4.89
C PHE A 20 -16.15 -13.60 -3.64
N PRO A 21 -15.41 -14.72 -3.73
CA PRO A 21 -14.60 -15.16 -2.62
C PRO A 21 -13.49 -14.12 -2.35
N PRO A 22 -13.11 -13.92 -1.07
CA PRO A 22 -12.03 -13.00 -0.73
C PRO A 22 -10.68 -13.46 -1.29
N ARG A 23 -10.55 -14.73 -1.68
CA ARG A 23 -9.31 -15.30 -2.22
C ARG A 23 -9.56 -15.83 -3.62
N VAL A 24 -8.89 -15.24 -4.59
CA VAL A 24 -9.01 -15.58 -6.02
C VAL A 24 -7.62 -15.86 -6.56
N LYS A 25 -7.51 -16.90 -7.39
CA LYS A 25 -6.28 -17.27 -8.09
C LYS A 25 -6.63 -17.59 -9.53
N VAL A 26 -6.02 -16.88 -10.47
CA VAL A 26 -6.28 -17.05 -11.90
C VAL A 26 -4.97 -16.96 -12.67
N ALA A 27 -4.97 -17.50 -13.89
CA ALA A 27 -3.87 -17.34 -14.82
C ALA A 27 -4.40 -16.80 -16.16
N LYS A 28 -3.58 -16.00 -16.84
CA LYS A 28 -3.86 -15.47 -18.18
C LYS A 28 -2.60 -15.45 -19.04
N GLU A 29 -2.78 -15.32 -20.34
CA GLU A 29 -1.67 -15.16 -21.28
C GLU A 29 -1.13 -13.73 -21.21
N PHE A 30 0.19 -13.56 -21.27
CA PHE A 30 0.84 -12.26 -21.29
C PHE A 30 2.25 -12.31 -21.89
N GLU A 31 2.88 -11.15 -22.06
CA GLU A 31 4.22 -11.04 -22.67
C GLU A 31 5.35 -11.63 -21.81
N GLU A 32 5.13 -11.69 -20.49
CA GLU A 32 6.12 -12.12 -19.51
C GLU A 32 5.52 -13.12 -18.50
N ASN A 33 6.38 -14.00 -17.98
CA ASN A 33 6.05 -14.90 -16.88
C ASN A 33 6.20 -14.16 -15.55
N GLU A 34 5.08 -13.90 -14.89
CA GLU A 34 5.07 -13.22 -13.60
C GLU A 34 3.86 -13.59 -12.74
N LEU A 35 4.02 -13.52 -11.42
CA LEU A 35 2.94 -13.68 -10.46
C LEU A 35 2.73 -12.36 -9.72
N LEU A 36 1.54 -11.78 -9.88
CA LEU A 36 1.10 -10.62 -9.13
C LEU A 36 0.16 -11.05 -8.01
N VAL A 37 0.49 -10.69 -6.76
CA VAL A 37 -0.32 -10.99 -5.57
C VAL A 37 -0.75 -9.68 -4.93
N PHE A 38 -2.05 -9.42 -4.99
CA PHE A 38 -2.72 -8.27 -4.40
C PHE A 38 -3.29 -8.68 -3.05
N ILE A 39 -2.89 -7.98 -2.00
CA ILE A 39 -3.34 -8.26 -0.65
C ILE A 39 -3.95 -7.00 -0.06
N LYS A 40 -5.24 -7.06 0.31
CA LYS A 40 -5.90 -5.98 1.03
C LYS A 40 -6.00 -6.35 2.51
N LYS A 41 -5.22 -5.65 3.35
CA LYS A 41 -5.24 -5.74 4.82
C LYS A 41 -5.09 -4.32 5.37
N GLY A 42 -6.21 -3.63 5.59
CA GLY A 42 -6.23 -2.18 5.80
C GLY A 42 -5.95 -1.43 4.50
N ARG A 43 -4.71 -1.52 4.01
CA ARG A 43 -4.25 -1.00 2.71
C ARG A 43 -4.00 -2.10 1.68
N LEU A 44 -3.83 -1.69 0.42
CA LEU A 44 -3.50 -2.58 -0.70
C LEU A 44 -1.98 -2.74 -0.81
N TYR A 45 -1.52 -3.99 -0.81
CA TYR A 45 -0.14 -4.38 -1.06
C TYR A 45 -0.09 -5.18 -2.34
N ILE A 46 0.90 -4.92 -3.19
CA ILE A 46 1.05 -5.62 -4.46
C ILE A 46 2.48 -6.13 -4.55
N HIS A 47 2.61 -7.45 -4.52
CA HIS A 47 3.86 -8.15 -4.72
C HIS A 47 3.90 -8.71 -6.13
N CYS A 48 5.05 -8.59 -6.77
CA CYS A 48 5.32 -9.15 -8.08
C CYS A 48 6.51 -10.11 -7.96
N ALA A 49 6.40 -11.27 -8.57
CA ALA A 49 7.53 -12.15 -8.81
C ALA A 49 7.65 -12.40 -10.30
N LYS A 50 8.71 -11.90 -10.93
CA LYS A 50 9.06 -12.28 -12.31
C LYS A 50 9.90 -13.55 -12.26
N TYR A 51 9.63 -14.49 -13.14
CA TYR A 51 10.36 -15.75 -13.17
C TYR A 51 10.58 -16.20 -14.60
N ASP A 52 11.80 -16.60 -14.93
CA ASP A 52 12.09 -17.31 -16.17
C ASP A 52 12.19 -18.82 -15.91
N GLN A 53 12.25 -19.64 -16.96
CA GLN A 53 12.32 -21.10 -16.83
C GLN A 53 13.55 -21.54 -16.03
N ASN A 54 14.67 -20.82 -16.12
CA ASN A 54 15.96 -21.25 -15.57
C ASN A 54 16.53 -20.38 -14.43
N GLU A 55 15.86 -19.28 -14.07
CA GLU A 55 16.38 -18.33 -13.08
C GLU A 55 15.55 -18.30 -11.79
N LYS A 56 16.19 -17.83 -10.71
CA LYS A 56 15.51 -17.59 -9.44
C LYS A 56 14.48 -16.47 -9.61
N PRO A 57 13.27 -16.60 -9.05
CA PRO A 57 12.28 -15.53 -9.11
C PRO A 57 12.81 -14.22 -8.51
N VAL A 58 12.55 -13.11 -9.20
CA VAL A 58 12.88 -11.77 -8.71
C VAL A 58 11.64 -11.16 -8.08
N PHE A 59 11.69 -10.98 -6.77
CA PHE A 59 10.59 -10.44 -5.97
C PHE A 59 10.68 -8.91 -5.87
N LEU A 60 9.58 -8.24 -6.19
CA LEU A 60 9.47 -6.78 -6.22
C LEU A 60 8.13 -6.36 -5.58
N GLN A 61 8.11 -5.17 -5.01
CA GLN A 61 6.87 -4.47 -4.67
C GLN A 61 6.55 -3.46 -5.78
N THR A 62 5.28 -3.30 -6.13
CA THR A 62 4.85 -2.44 -7.24
C THR A 62 3.60 -1.65 -6.83
N THR A 63 3.25 -0.63 -7.62
CA THR A 63 2.03 0.17 -7.43
C THR A 63 0.85 -0.43 -8.21
N PHE A 64 -0.37 0.03 -7.92
CA PHE A 64 -1.54 -0.43 -8.66
C PHE A 64 -1.51 0.06 -10.11
N GLU A 65 -1.05 1.28 -10.33
CA GLU A 65 -0.90 1.91 -11.64
C GLU A 65 0.04 1.09 -12.55
N GLU A 66 1.16 0.63 -12.01
CA GLU A 66 2.12 -0.23 -12.73
C GLU A 66 1.58 -1.65 -12.95
N ALA A 67 0.79 -2.16 -12.01
CA ALA A 67 0.20 -3.50 -12.10
C ALA A 67 -1.00 -3.55 -13.06
N PHE A 68 -1.75 -2.47 -13.20
CA PHE A 68 -3.03 -2.44 -13.91
C PHE A 68 -2.92 -2.93 -15.35
N ASN A 69 -1.93 -2.46 -16.11
CA ASN A 69 -1.74 -2.85 -17.50
C ASN A 69 -1.38 -4.33 -17.67
N ARG A 70 -0.78 -4.93 -16.63
CA ARG A 70 -0.35 -6.34 -16.63
C ARG A 70 -1.48 -7.29 -16.28
N ILE A 71 -2.50 -6.83 -15.55
CA ILE A 71 -3.64 -7.63 -15.12
C ILE A 71 -4.90 -7.41 -15.96
N ALA A 72 -4.93 -6.36 -16.78
CA ALA A 72 -6.05 -6.08 -17.67
C ALA A 72 -6.23 -7.23 -18.67
N CYS A 73 -7.48 -7.60 -18.91
CA CYS A 73 -7.86 -8.65 -19.86
C CYS A 73 -9.11 -8.22 -20.65
N LEU A 74 -9.33 -8.89 -21.78
CA LEU A 74 -10.59 -8.78 -22.52
C LEU A 74 -11.68 -9.63 -21.85
N HIS A 75 -12.94 -9.29 -22.08
CA HIS A 75 -14.06 -10.01 -21.48
C HIS A 75 -14.15 -11.46 -21.98
N GLU A 76 -13.77 -11.69 -23.23
CA GLU A 76 -13.80 -12.98 -23.91
C GLU A 76 -12.55 -13.84 -23.63
N GLU A 77 -11.53 -13.24 -22.99
CA GLU A 77 -10.27 -13.92 -22.68
C GLU A 77 -10.50 -15.01 -21.62
N LYS A 78 -10.12 -16.24 -21.95
CA LYS A 78 -10.30 -17.39 -21.06
C LYS A 78 -9.14 -17.50 -20.08
N SER A 79 -9.46 -17.85 -18.84
CA SER A 79 -8.44 -18.21 -17.85
C SER A 79 -7.64 -19.42 -18.31
N LEU A 80 -6.32 -19.36 -18.09
CA LEU A 80 -5.42 -20.49 -18.21
C LEU A 80 -5.41 -21.34 -16.93
N LYS A 81 -4.81 -22.53 -17.03
CA LYS A 81 -4.46 -23.33 -15.86
C LYS A 81 -3.22 -22.73 -15.19
N LEU A 82 -3.17 -22.78 -13.87
CA LEU A 82 -2.00 -22.34 -13.11
C LEU A 82 -0.75 -23.16 -13.51
N SER A 83 0.40 -22.51 -13.61
CA SER A 83 1.65 -23.20 -13.92
C SER A 83 2.13 -24.05 -12.74
N GLN A 84 3.08 -24.95 -13.01
CA GLN A 84 3.71 -25.75 -11.95
C GLN A 84 4.49 -24.88 -10.94
N LYS A 85 5.00 -23.73 -11.37
CA LYS A 85 5.77 -22.82 -10.51
C LYS A 85 4.89 -21.96 -9.60
N PHE A 86 3.60 -21.82 -9.95
CA PHE A 86 2.66 -20.94 -9.26
C PHE A 86 2.70 -21.08 -7.73
N TRP A 87 2.52 -22.31 -7.22
CA TRP A 87 2.37 -22.52 -5.78
C TRP A 87 3.65 -22.28 -4.99
N GLY A 88 4.80 -22.62 -5.56
CA GLY A 88 6.10 -22.36 -4.93
C GLY A 88 6.33 -20.86 -4.77
N ILE A 89 6.16 -20.10 -5.85
CA ILE A 89 6.35 -18.64 -5.85
C ILE A 89 5.30 -17.96 -4.97
N TYR A 90 4.05 -18.42 -5.00
CA TYR A 90 2.98 -17.89 -4.17
C TYR A 90 3.28 -18.03 -2.66
N GLU A 91 3.74 -19.19 -2.21
CA GLU A 91 4.12 -19.39 -0.80
C GLU A 91 5.37 -18.56 -0.43
N GLU A 92 6.33 -18.42 -1.34
CA GLU A 92 7.48 -17.54 -1.13
C GLU A 92 7.06 -16.07 -0.96
N ILE A 93 6.14 -15.54 -1.79
CA ILE A 93 5.59 -14.18 -1.64
C ILE A 93 4.90 -14.02 -0.29
N LYS A 94 4.09 -15.01 0.09
CA LYS A 94 3.33 -14.99 1.34
C LYS A 94 4.26 -14.96 2.55
N ASN A 95 5.36 -15.72 2.53
CA ASN A 95 6.37 -15.73 3.60
C ASN A 95 7.31 -14.51 3.54
N PHE A 96 7.63 -14.00 2.35
CA PHE A 96 8.42 -12.78 2.16
C PHE A 96 7.76 -11.57 2.84
N ARG A 97 6.42 -11.52 2.82
CA ARG A 97 5.62 -10.50 3.52
C ARG A 97 5.79 -10.55 5.03
N GLU A 98 6.00 -11.72 5.63
CA GLU A 98 6.25 -11.83 7.08
C GLU A 98 7.66 -11.34 7.46
N PHE A 99 8.61 -11.32 6.51
CA PHE A 99 10.02 -11.05 6.81
C PHE A 99 10.57 -9.70 6.31
N ARG A 100 9.88 -8.93 5.45
CA ARG A 100 10.46 -7.68 4.90
C ARG A 100 9.50 -6.49 4.83
N LEU A 101 9.59 -5.63 5.85
CA LEU A 101 9.72 -4.18 5.65
C LEU A 101 11.06 -3.95 4.95
N ALA A 102 11.12 -4.04 3.62
CA ALA A 102 12.37 -3.74 2.90
C ALA A 102 12.84 -2.31 3.25
N PRO A 103 14.17 -2.04 3.29
CA PRO A 103 14.66 -0.69 3.50
C PRO A 103 14.04 0.24 2.46
N ARG A 104 13.23 1.19 2.93
CA ARG A 104 12.57 2.17 2.08
C ARG A 104 13.66 3.00 1.40
N SER A 105 13.55 3.26 0.09
CA SER A 105 14.50 4.16 -0.56
C SER A 105 14.45 5.52 0.13
N GLU A 106 15.60 6.17 0.31
CA GLU A 106 15.67 7.50 0.95
C GLU A 106 14.83 8.56 0.22
N ARG A 107 14.51 8.32 -1.06
CA ARG A 107 13.63 9.19 -1.88
C ARG A 107 12.15 8.92 -1.67
N SER A 108 11.76 7.86 -0.99
CA SER A 108 10.36 7.53 -0.77
C SER A 108 9.66 8.62 0.06
N LEU A 109 8.40 8.87 -0.29
CA LEU A 109 7.55 9.83 0.40
C LEU A 109 7.45 9.53 1.91
N GLU A 110 7.34 8.24 2.26
CA GLU A 110 7.31 7.76 3.63
C GLU A 110 8.60 8.08 4.40
N GLN A 111 9.77 7.89 3.79
CA GLN A 111 11.05 8.19 4.44
C GLN A 111 11.24 9.69 4.67
N GLN A 112 10.81 10.52 3.73
CA GLN A 112 10.80 11.98 3.89
C GLN A 112 9.90 12.40 5.05
N ALA A 113 8.69 11.84 5.14
CA ALA A 113 7.78 12.08 6.25
C ALA A 113 8.40 11.66 7.60
N ILE A 114 9.01 10.46 7.68
CA ILE A 114 9.72 9.99 8.88
C ILE A 114 10.82 10.97 9.31
N ASN A 115 11.65 11.41 8.35
CA ASN A 115 12.77 12.32 8.64
C ASN A 115 12.27 13.66 9.18
N ASN A 116 11.19 14.20 8.61
CA ASN A 116 10.58 15.44 9.11
C ASN A 116 10.01 15.25 10.52
N LEU A 117 9.25 14.20 10.78
CA LEU A 117 8.70 13.92 12.12
C LEU A 117 9.82 13.80 13.16
N LYS A 118 10.88 13.05 12.87
CA LYS A 118 12.06 12.96 13.73
C LYS A 118 12.70 14.33 13.97
N THR A 119 12.79 15.16 12.93
CA THR A 119 13.36 16.50 13.06
C THR A 119 12.54 17.38 14.00
N PHE A 120 11.20 17.37 13.88
CA PHE A 120 10.33 18.12 14.80
C PHE A 120 10.35 17.55 16.22
N LEU A 121 10.39 16.22 16.39
CA LEU A 121 10.53 15.58 17.70
C LEU A 121 11.87 15.91 18.39
N ASN A 122 12.94 16.16 17.63
CA ASN A 122 14.21 16.64 18.18
C ASN A 122 14.17 18.12 18.61
N ARG A 123 13.12 18.86 18.25
CA ARG A 123 12.90 20.27 18.58
C ARG A 123 11.85 20.51 19.66
N ILE A 124 11.50 19.48 20.45
CA ILE A 124 10.53 19.57 21.55
C ILE A 124 10.88 20.55 22.68
N GLN A 125 12.04 21.21 22.61
CA GLN A 125 12.39 22.33 23.51
C GLN A 125 11.63 23.62 23.13
N ASP A 126 11.07 23.70 21.92
CA ASP A 126 10.12 24.74 21.52
C ASP A 126 8.73 24.36 22.04
N ASP A 127 8.18 25.16 22.95
CA ASP A 127 6.87 24.92 23.57
C ASP A 127 5.75 24.75 22.55
N ARG A 128 5.83 25.46 21.41
CA ARG A 128 4.84 25.36 20.32
C ARG A 128 4.86 24.00 19.64
N ILE A 129 6.00 23.32 19.63
CA ILE A 129 6.15 21.96 19.09
C ILE A 129 5.85 20.93 20.19
N PHE A 130 6.23 21.23 21.44
CA PHE A 130 5.98 20.37 22.59
C PHE A 130 4.50 20.03 22.75
N GLU A 131 3.60 21.00 22.51
CA GLU A 131 2.14 20.80 22.52
C GLU A 131 1.68 19.64 21.62
N TYR A 132 2.38 19.38 20.51
CA TYR A 132 2.03 18.34 19.54
C TYR A 132 2.90 17.09 19.66
N LYS A 133 3.77 16.98 20.67
CA LYS A 133 4.76 15.91 20.81
C LYS A 133 4.15 14.52 20.74
N ASP A 134 3.06 14.28 21.46
CA ASP A 134 2.44 12.95 21.49
C ASP A 134 1.77 12.61 20.16
N PHE A 135 1.10 13.58 19.54
CA PHE A 135 0.56 13.42 18.19
C PHE A 135 1.65 13.14 17.13
N LEU A 136 2.79 13.83 17.20
CA LEU A 136 3.94 13.57 16.32
C LEU A 136 4.52 12.16 16.50
N LYS A 137 4.54 11.65 17.74
CA LYS A 137 4.93 10.26 18.01
C LYS A 137 3.91 9.28 17.44
N THR A 138 2.62 9.55 17.58
CA THR A 138 1.55 8.72 16.99
C THR A 138 1.68 8.64 15.46
N LEU A 139 1.91 9.77 14.78
CA LEU A 139 2.17 9.77 13.33
C LEU A 139 3.41 8.96 12.97
N LEU A 140 4.47 9.04 13.78
CA LEU A 140 5.70 8.30 13.53
C LEU A 140 5.51 6.78 13.73
N GLU A 141 4.85 6.39 14.83
CA GLU A 141 4.46 4.99 15.11
C GLU A 141 3.62 4.44 13.97
N ASP A 142 2.61 5.19 13.51
CA ASP A 142 1.79 4.80 12.38
C ASP A 142 2.65 4.54 11.14
N ILE A 143 3.47 5.49 10.69
CA ILE A 143 4.25 5.33 9.45
C ILE A 143 5.26 4.16 9.55
N LEU A 144 5.82 3.89 10.73
CA LEU A 144 6.77 2.81 10.94
C LEU A 144 6.09 1.44 11.02
N ASP A 145 5.02 1.33 11.80
CA ASP A 145 4.50 0.04 12.25
C ASP A 145 3.15 -0.34 11.58
N PHE A 146 2.33 0.64 11.19
CA PHE A 146 0.95 0.40 10.73
C PHE A 146 0.68 0.84 9.28
N GLY A 147 1.26 1.95 8.86
CA GLY A 147 1.19 2.54 7.52
C GLY A 147 -0.23 2.90 7.08
N THR A 148 -1.03 3.46 7.99
CA THR A 148 -2.46 3.74 7.74
C THR A 148 -2.71 5.08 7.06
N LEU A 149 -1.73 5.98 7.09
CA LEU A 149 -1.83 7.31 6.47
C LEU A 149 -1.88 7.22 4.93
N PRO A 150 -2.87 7.85 4.28
CA PRO A 150 -2.90 8.00 2.82
C PRO A 150 -1.71 8.83 2.30
N ASP A 151 -1.35 8.62 1.03
CA ASP A 151 -0.31 9.37 0.31
C ASP A 151 -0.45 10.89 0.41
N PHE A 152 -1.68 11.41 0.41
CA PHE A 152 -1.94 12.83 0.56
C PHE A 152 -1.47 13.33 1.94
N THR A 153 -1.77 12.58 3.00
CA THR A 153 -1.33 12.89 4.37
C THR A 153 0.18 12.75 4.50
N LEU A 154 0.77 11.70 3.92
CA LEU A 154 2.23 11.52 3.88
C LEU A 154 2.93 12.69 3.16
N ARG A 155 2.36 13.23 2.08
CA ARG A 155 2.86 14.44 1.40
C ARG A 155 2.84 15.67 2.28
N ARG A 156 1.78 15.89 3.05
CA ARG A 156 1.70 17.02 3.98
C ARG A 156 2.81 16.96 5.01
N ILE A 157 3.08 15.77 5.56
CA ILE A 157 4.16 15.53 6.53
C ILE A 157 5.55 15.66 5.88
N ALA A 158 5.73 15.11 4.67
CA ALA A 158 6.98 15.19 3.93
C ALA A 158 7.34 16.62 3.48
N ASN A 159 6.35 17.51 3.39
CA ASN A 159 6.54 18.92 3.02
C ASN A 159 6.72 19.87 4.21
N LEU A 160 6.75 19.38 5.45
CA LEU A 160 7.07 20.20 6.61
C LEU A 160 8.49 20.78 6.49
N GLN A 161 8.66 22.04 6.89
CA GLN A 161 9.89 22.79 6.71
C GLN A 161 10.35 23.39 8.04
N ASN A 162 11.66 23.39 8.28
CA ASN A 162 12.25 23.83 9.55
C ASN A 162 13.48 24.76 9.39
N ASN A 163 13.67 25.28 8.18
CA ASN A 163 14.83 26.08 7.77
C ASN A 163 14.78 27.55 8.25
N ASN A 164 13.61 28.08 8.58
CA ASN A 164 13.45 29.42 9.16
C ASN A 164 12.16 29.52 9.99
N GLU A 165 12.04 30.58 10.78
CA GLU A 165 10.93 30.82 11.71
C GLU A 165 9.54 30.80 11.02
N LYS A 166 9.44 31.47 9.87
CA LYS A 166 8.19 31.52 9.09
C LYS A 166 7.74 30.13 8.63
N ASN A 167 8.69 29.27 8.28
CA ASN A 167 8.42 27.91 7.84
C ASN A 167 8.11 26.97 9.01
N ILE A 168 8.70 27.23 10.19
CA ILE A 168 8.34 26.54 11.43
C ILE A 168 6.88 26.85 11.81
N GLU A 169 6.49 28.12 11.82
CA GLU A 169 5.10 28.56 12.08
C GLU A 169 4.07 27.92 11.13
N ARG A 170 4.40 27.87 9.84
CA ARG A 170 3.57 27.17 8.84
C ARG A 170 3.47 25.68 9.12
N SER A 171 4.59 25.04 9.48
CA SER A 171 4.61 23.61 9.78
C SER A 171 3.84 23.29 11.06
N ILE A 172 3.89 24.15 12.09
CA ILE A 172 3.08 24.01 13.29
C ILE A 172 1.59 24.11 12.96
N SER A 173 1.21 25.08 12.12
CA SER A 173 -0.18 25.22 11.63
C SER A 173 -0.64 23.97 10.88
N GLU A 174 0.24 23.38 10.07
CA GLU A 174 -0.04 22.15 9.34
C GLU A 174 -0.16 20.93 10.27
N ILE A 175 0.71 20.82 11.28
CA ILE A 175 0.63 19.76 12.31
C ILE A 175 -0.69 19.88 13.08
N LYS A 176 -1.10 21.09 13.43
CA LYS A 176 -2.39 21.34 14.07
C LYS A 176 -3.56 20.92 13.17
N ALA A 177 -3.55 21.32 11.90
CA ALA A 177 -4.59 20.91 10.96
C ALA A 177 -4.67 19.38 10.82
N LEU A 178 -3.53 18.71 10.71
CA LEU A 178 -3.47 17.23 10.71
C LEU A 178 -4.06 16.63 11.98
N LYS A 179 -3.77 17.21 13.15
CA LYS A 179 -4.31 16.77 14.44
C LYS A 179 -5.82 16.95 14.51
N ASP A 180 -6.33 18.09 14.07
CA ASP A 180 -7.77 18.40 14.07
C ASP A 180 -8.54 17.50 13.09
N GLU A 181 -7.95 17.16 11.95
CA GLU A 181 -8.56 16.29 10.94
C GLU A 181 -8.54 14.81 11.33
N LEU A 182 -7.43 14.30 11.86
CA LEU A 182 -7.28 12.90 12.22
C LEU A 182 -7.87 12.60 13.61
N GLY A 183 -7.71 13.52 14.55
CA GLY A 183 -7.97 13.34 15.98
C GLY A 183 -6.79 12.70 16.71
N GLU A 184 -6.68 12.96 18.02
CA GLU A 184 -5.56 12.47 18.85
C GLU A 184 -5.49 10.94 18.94
N ASN A 185 -6.64 10.27 18.91
CA ASN A 185 -6.76 8.82 19.09
C ASN A 185 -7.02 8.05 17.79
N TYR A 186 -6.72 8.65 16.63
CA TYR A 186 -7.03 8.06 15.32
C TYR A 186 -6.36 6.69 15.13
N LEU A 187 -5.10 6.56 15.55
CA LEU A 187 -4.32 5.34 15.36
C LEU A 187 -4.91 4.17 16.15
N GLU A 188 -5.48 4.40 17.33
CA GLU A 188 -6.14 3.36 18.12
C GLU A 188 -7.40 2.83 17.42
N GLN A 189 -8.16 3.70 16.76
CA GLN A 189 -9.31 3.29 15.94
C GLN A 189 -8.86 2.48 14.72
N GLU A 190 -7.74 2.83 14.11
CA GLU A 190 -7.18 2.06 12.99
C GLU A 190 -6.65 0.70 13.46
N LYS A 191 -5.98 0.64 14.62
CA LYS A 191 -5.56 -0.61 15.27
C LYS A 191 -6.75 -1.52 15.57
N SER A 192 -7.86 -0.99 16.07
CA SER A 192 -9.06 -1.79 16.34
C SER A 192 -9.72 -2.29 15.05
N LYS A 193 -9.82 -1.44 14.02
CA LYS A 193 -10.30 -1.87 12.68
C LYS A 193 -9.42 -2.96 12.08
N GLN A 194 -8.10 -2.87 12.25
CA GLN A 194 -7.16 -3.90 11.76
C GLN A 194 -7.28 -5.24 12.48
N LYS A 195 -7.64 -5.25 13.77
CA LYS A 195 -7.94 -6.49 14.51
C LYS A 195 -9.20 -7.18 13.96
N ASP A 196 -10.19 -6.42 13.49
CA ASP A 196 -11.42 -6.93 12.86
C ASP A 196 -11.25 -7.32 11.38
N LEU A 197 -10.17 -6.88 10.70
CA LEU A 197 -9.85 -7.17 9.29
C LEU A 197 -9.40 -8.62 9.03
N SER A 198 -9.93 -9.59 9.77
CA SER A 198 -9.78 -11.04 9.54
C SER A 198 -10.17 -11.49 8.12
N LYS A 199 -10.90 -10.66 7.35
CA LYS A 199 -11.20 -10.87 5.93
C LYS A 199 -10.13 -10.25 5.03
N GLU A 200 -8.97 -10.87 5.03
CA GLU A 200 -7.89 -10.58 4.08
C GLU A 200 -8.35 -10.94 2.66
N ILE A 201 -8.42 -9.95 1.77
CA ILE A 201 -8.64 -10.20 0.34
C ILE A 201 -7.29 -10.47 -0.31
N ILE A 202 -7.15 -11.62 -0.96
CA ILE A 202 -5.96 -11.99 -1.74
C ILE A 202 -6.38 -12.31 -3.17
N VAL A 203 -5.92 -11.52 -4.13
CA VAL A 203 -6.08 -11.83 -5.55
C VAL A 203 -4.70 -12.14 -6.12
N ALA A 204 -4.51 -13.36 -6.62
CA ALA A 204 -3.29 -13.76 -7.30
C ALA A 204 -3.57 -13.94 -8.79
N ILE A 205 -2.79 -13.26 -9.63
CA ILE A 205 -2.91 -13.29 -11.08
C ILE A 205 -1.57 -13.73 -11.63
N GLU A 206 -1.55 -14.88 -12.27
CA GLU A 206 -0.39 -15.41 -12.96
C GLU A 206 -0.44 -15.05 -14.43
N ASN A 207 0.55 -14.30 -14.88
CA ASN A 207 0.80 -14.03 -16.28
C ASN A 207 1.74 -15.11 -16.81
N GLN A 208 1.34 -15.77 -17.90
CA GLN A 208 2.11 -16.82 -18.54
C GLN A 208 2.45 -16.40 -19.96
N LYS A 209 3.74 -16.48 -20.28
CA LYS A 209 4.24 -16.37 -21.66
C LYS A 209 4.09 -17.73 -22.33
N LEU A 210 3.21 -17.80 -23.34
CA LEU A 210 2.96 -19.00 -24.16
C LEU A 210 3.80 -19.00 -25.44
#